data_AF-A0A0R1GLN7-F1
#
_entry.id   AF-A0A0R1GLN7-F1
#
_cell.length_a   1.000
_cell.length_b   1.000
_cell.length_c   1.000
_cell.angle_alpha   90.00
_cell.angle_beta   90.00
_cell.angle_gamma   90.00
#
_symmetry.space_group_name_H-M   'P 1'
#
loop_
_entity.id
_entity.type
_entity.pdbx_description
1 polymer ?
#
loop_
_entity_poly.entity_id
_entity_poly.type
_entity_poly.pdbx_seq_one_letter_code
_entity_poly.pdbx_strand_id
1 'polypeptide(L)'
;MVSAIKSKLRLNLVIYAHDKGKSSIQVDGLAKELTNTIFKSQKKLLEAYDTIDVKDDVLQDFRIFTIMDVDDVSDQSKRTNYMAGHISGIGNHPLKAYIRPIYCDKNFEDVLREADFEFVAQSNRQKKRYDEMFSPGHWPATEENVREMATRLERSKKTNLDVFLNYCLDHKFKLSD
;
A
#
# COMPACT_ATOMS: atom_id res chain seq x y z
N MET A 1 -1.86 -3.71 -9.56
CA MET A 1 -0.49 -3.81 -9.02
C MET A 1 -0.37 -4.75 -7.83
N VAL A 2 -0.90 -4.39 -6.64
CA VAL A 2 -0.62 -5.11 -5.38
C VAL A 2 -0.94 -6.60 -5.46
N SER A 3 -2.07 -6.97 -6.07
CA SER A 3 -2.43 -8.38 -6.30
C SER A 3 -1.42 -9.15 -7.17
N ALA A 4 -0.85 -8.49 -8.19
CA ALA A 4 0.15 -9.09 -9.07
C ALA A 4 1.48 -9.30 -8.32
N ILE A 5 1.93 -8.30 -7.57
CA ILE A 5 3.14 -8.40 -6.72
C ILE A 5 2.97 -9.50 -5.68
N LYS A 6 1.85 -9.51 -4.95
CA LYS A 6 1.51 -10.57 -3.98
C LYS A 6 1.63 -11.96 -4.60
N SER A 7 1.00 -12.17 -5.76
CA SER A 7 0.97 -13.46 -6.42
C SER A 7 2.37 -13.90 -6.90
N LYS A 8 3.12 -12.99 -7.53
CA LYS A 8 4.43 -13.31 -8.11
C LYS A 8 5.53 -13.49 -7.08
N LEU A 9 5.56 -12.67 -6.03
CA LEU A 9 6.53 -12.76 -4.95
C LEU A 9 6.09 -13.74 -3.83
N ARG A 10 4.90 -14.37 -3.98
CA ARG A 10 4.32 -15.34 -3.04
C ARG A 10 4.25 -14.82 -1.60
N LEU A 11 3.76 -13.59 -1.46
CA LEU A 11 3.74 -12.88 -0.18
C LEU A 11 2.55 -13.28 0.69
N ASN A 12 2.77 -13.37 2.00
CA ASN A 12 1.70 -13.35 2.99
C ASN A 12 1.16 -11.91 3.15
N LEU A 13 0.48 -11.42 2.10
CA LEU A 13 -0.08 -10.07 2.04
C LEU A 13 -1.61 -10.15 1.97
N VAL A 14 -2.30 -9.39 2.81
CA VAL A 14 -3.76 -9.26 2.77
C VAL A 14 -4.15 -7.89 2.22
N ILE A 15 -5.07 -7.88 1.25
CA ILE A 15 -5.66 -6.64 0.72
C ILE A 15 -6.96 -6.41 1.47
N TYR A 16 -7.02 -5.33 2.24
CA TYR A 16 -8.22 -4.90 2.95
C TYR A 16 -9.07 -3.99 2.06
N ALA A 17 -10.38 -4.20 2.07
CA ALA A 17 -11.34 -3.33 1.40
C ALA A 17 -12.60 -3.18 2.26
N HIS A 18 -13.00 -1.94 2.52
CA HIS A 18 -14.27 -1.63 3.17
C HIS A 18 -15.44 -2.08 2.27
N ASP A 19 -16.47 -2.71 2.84
CA ASP A 19 -17.66 -3.16 2.12
C ASP A 19 -17.39 -3.94 0.82
N LYS A 20 -16.35 -4.77 0.79
CA LYS A 20 -15.91 -5.52 -0.41
C LYS A 20 -15.57 -4.60 -1.60
N GLY A 21 -15.11 -3.38 -1.32
CA GLY A 21 -14.71 -2.39 -2.32
C GLY A 21 -15.86 -1.57 -2.91
N LYS A 22 -17.06 -1.60 -2.29
CA LYS A 22 -18.19 -0.76 -2.74
C LYS A 22 -17.91 0.74 -2.58
N SER A 23 -17.09 1.10 -1.61
CA SER A 23 -16.64 2.47 -1.37
C SER A 23 -15.12 2.52 -1.33
N SER A 24 -14.55 3.61 -1.87
CA SER A 24 -13.12 3.86 -1.78
C SER A 24 -12.80 4.44 -0.42
N ILE A 25 -11.79 3.89 0.24
CA ILE A 25 -11.25 4.47 1.47
C ILE A 25 -10.41 5.68 1.05
N GLN A 26 -10.64 6.84 1.67
CA GLN A 26 -9.90 8.08 1.43
C GLN A 26 -9.07 8.43 2.67
N VAL A 27 -8.07 9.31 2.52
CA VAL A 27 -7.25 9.80 3.65
C VAL A 27 -8.12 10.34 4.79
N ASP A 28 -9.18 11.08 4.45
CA ASP A 28 -10.13 11.63 5.42
C ASP A 28 -10.88 10.56 6.24
N GLY A 29 -11.06 9.37 5.68
CA GLY A 29 -11.74 8.24 6.32
C GLY A 29 -10.81 7.28 7.09
N LEU A 30 -9.48 7.42 6.95
CA LEU A 30 -8.54 6.45 7.52
C LEU A 30 -8.64 6.28 9.03
N ALA A 31 -8.91 7.36 9.78
CA ALA A 31 -9.08 7.26 11.24
C ALA A 31 -10.25 6.34 11.61
N LYS A 32 -11.36 6.43 10.87
CA LYS A 32 -12.53 5.56 11.06
C LYS A 32 -12.22 4.11 10.70
N GLU A 33 -11.51 3.89 9.59
CA GLU A 33 -11.11 2.54 9.18
C GLU A 33 -10.17 1.90 10.21
N LEU A 34 -9.15 2.63 10.67
CA LEU A 34 -8.19 2.11 11.64
C LEU A 34 -8.77 1.89 13.04
N THR A 35 -9.93 2.49 13.34
CA THR A 35 -10.65 2.26 14.60
C THR A 35 -11.88 1.35 14.44
N ASN A 36 -11.99 0.67 13.31
CA ASN A 36 -13.07 -0.28 13.06
C ASN A 36 -12.94 -1.54 13.93
N THR A 37 -13.85 -2.50 13.74
CA THR A 37 -13.90 -3.73 14.54
C THR A 37 -12.65 -4.59 14.47
N ILE A 38 -11.88 -4.51 13.39
CA ILE A 38 -10.65 -5.28 13.13
C ILE A 38 -9.44 -4.54 13.69
N PHE A 39 -9.27 -3.27 13.31
CA PHE A 39 -8.03 -2.54 13.55
C PHE A 39 -7.98 -1.84 14.91
N LYS A 40 -9.10 -1.69 15.62
CA LYS A 40 -9.14 -0.98 16.92
C LYS A 40 -8.19 -1.51 18.00
N SER A 41 -7.73 -2.75 17.90
CA SER A 41 -6.75 -3.31 18.84
C SER A 41 -5.98 -4.48 18.24
N GLN A 42 -4.81 -4.78 18.81
CA GLN A 42 -4.00 -5.94 18.45
C GLN A 42 -4.77 -7.25 18.60
N LYS A 43 -5.53 -7.42 19.69
CA LYS A 43 -6.39 -8.60 19.87
C LYS A 43 -7.36 -8.80 18.71
N LYS A 44 -8.06 -7.74 18.29
CA LYS A 44 -9.04 -7.83 17.19
C LYS A 44 -8.40 -8.05 15.84
N LEU A 45 -7.22 -7.49 15.62
CA LEU A 45 -6.42 -7.75 14.44
C LEU A 45 -6.07 -9.24 14.36
N LEU A 46 -5.58 -9.84 15.45
CA LEU A 46 -5.18 -11.25 15.51
C LEU A 46 -6.37 -12.21 15.42
N GLU A 47 -7.55 -11.82 15.94
CA GLU A 47 -8.80 -12.57 15.73
C GLU A 47 -9.20 -12.61 14.25
N ALA A 48 -8.90 -11.55 13.48
CA ALA A 48 -9.22 -11.46 12.05
C ALA A 48 -8.13 -12.05 11.14
N TYR A 49 -6.88 -12.03 11.58
CA TYR A 49 -5.71 -12.47 10.83
C TYR A 49 -4.81 -13.32 11.73
N ASP A 50 -5.04 -14.62 11.71
CA ASP A 50 -4.37 -15.63 12.56
C ASP A 50 -2.95 -15.98 12.11
N THR A 51 -2.53 -15.54 10.91
CA THR A 51 -1.18 -15.77 10.37
C THR A 51 -0.13 -14.75 10.84
N ILE A 52 -0.50 -13.82 11.71
CA ILE A 52 0.43 -12.81 12.24
C ILE A 52 1.15 -13.37 13.46
N ASP A 53 2.48 -13.43 13.39
CA ASP A 53 3.32 -13.90 14.49
C ASP A 53 3.44 -12.83 15.60
N VAL A 54 3.41 -13.30 16.84
CA VAL A 54 3.52 -12.45 18.03
C VAL A 54 4.60 -13.01 18.95
N LYS A 55 5.49 -12.12 19.38
CA LYS A 55 6.53 -12.42 20.38
C LYS A 55 6.63 -11.27 21.36
N ASP A 56 6.56 -11.57 22.65
CA ASP A 56 6.65 -10.58 23.75
C ASP A 56 5.67 -9.40 23.55
N ASP A 57 4.41 -9.72 23.21
CA ASP A 57 3.34 -8.76 22.86
C ASP A 57 3.61 -7.86 21.63
N VAL A 58 4.69 -8.10 20.88
CA VAL A 58 5.05 -7.37 19.66
C VAL A 58 4.70 -8.21 18.43
N LEU A 59 4.03 -7.59 17.45
CA LEU A 59 3.75 -8.19 16.15
C LEU A 59 5.06 -8.26 15.35
N GLN A 60 5.48 -9.46 14.97
CA GLN A 60 6.73 -9.69 14.25
C GLN A 60 6.51 -9.51 12.75
N ASP A 61 7.47 -8.87 12.07
CA ASP A 61 7.49 -8.66 10.61
C ASP A 61 6.14 -8.25 10.01
N PHE A 62 5.45 -7.36 10.74
CA PHE A 62 4.10 -6.91 10.43
C PHE A 62 4.05 -5.43 10.11
N ARG A 63 3.33 -5.08 9.03
CA ARG A 63 3.06 -3.71 8.61
C ARG A 63 1.64 -3.56 8.06
N ILE A 64 1.03 -2.41 8.32
CA ILE A 64 -0.20 -1.96 7.67
C ILE A 64 0.18 -0.84 6.72
N PHE A 65 0.19 -1.12 5.42
CA PHE A 65 0.38 -0.10 4.41
C PHE A 65 -0.97 0.48 4.00
N THR A 66 -1.08 1.81 4.04
CA THR A 66 -2.20 2.53 3.41
C THR A 66 -1.62 3.20 2.17
N ILE A 67 -2.13 2.90 0.98
CA ILE A 67 -1.67 3.48 -0.28
C ILE A 67 -2.79 4.38 -0.79
N MET A 68 -2.56 5.70 -0.80
CA MET A 68 -3.61 6.69 -1.08
C MET A 68 -3.12 7.81 -1.98
N ASP A 69 -4.02 8.28 -2.83
CA ASP A 69 -3.90 9.55 -3.54
C ASP A 69 -4.15 10.71 -2.55
N VAL A 70 -3.42 11.82 -2.69
CA VAL A 70 -3.51 12.97 -1.77
C VAL A 70 -3.92 14.29 -2.42
N ASP A 71 -4.32 14.30 -3.69
CA ASP A 71 -4.78 15.52 -4.38
C ASP A 71 -6.17 15.98 -3.92
N ASP A 72 -7.07 15.04 -3.61
CA ASP A 72 -8.46 15.32 -3.21
C ASP A 72 -8.66 15.36 -1.67
N VAL A 73 -7.59 15.60 -0.91
CA VAL A 73 -7.69 15.72 0.56
C VAL A 73 -8.14 17.13 0.92
N SER A 74 -9.36 17.22 1.42
CA SER A 74 -10.00 18.50 1.80
C SER A 74 -9.23 19.24 2.91
N ASP A 75 -8.74 18.51 3.90
CA ASP A 75 -8.00 19.04 5.03
C ASP A 75 -6.48 18.97 4.81
N GLN A 76 -5.87 20.14 4.54
CA GLN A 76 -4.43 20.26 4.27
C GLN A 76 -3.54 19.81 5.43
N SER A 77 -4.03 19.88 6.68
CA SER A 77 -3.29 19.38 7.84
C SER A 77 -3.19 17.86 7.82
N LYS A 78 -4.28 17.18 7.43
CA LYS A 78 -4.28 15.71 7.24
C LYS A 78 -3.41 15.30 6.07
N ARG A 79 -3.47 16.02 4.95
CA ARG A 79 -2.58 15.79 3.80
C ARG A 79 -1.12 15.85 4.22
N THR A 80 -0.72 16.93 4.89
CA THR A 80 0.65 17.15 5.35
C THR A 80 1.10 16.05 6.32
N ASN A 81 0.26 15.69 7.30
CA ASN A 81 0.56 14.61 8.23
C ASN A 81 0.72 13.26 7.51
N TYR A 82 -0.15 12.96 6.55
CA TYR A 82 -0.11 11.72 5.78
C TYR A 82 1.20 11.58 4.99
N MET A 83 1.59 12.64 4.28
CA MET A 83 2.86 12.68 3.54
C MET A 83 4.09 12.61 4.46
N ALA A 84 3.97 13.09 5.71
CA ALA A 84 4.99 12.94 6.74
C ALA A 84 5.02 11.53 7.41
N GLY A 85 4.17 10.60 6.97
CA GLY A 85 4.12 9.24 7.51
C GLY A 85 3.23 9.07 8.74
N HIS A 86 2.27 9.97 8.94
CA HIS A 86 1.35 9.95 10.08
C HIS A 86 -0.13 9.94 9.66
N ILE A 87 -0.98 9.25 10.41
CA ILE A 87 -2.44 9.35 10.22
C ILE A 87 -3.03 10.31 11.25
N SER A 88 -3.76 11.33 10.80
CA SER A 88 -4.52 12.21 11.68
C SER A 88 -5.68 11.48 12.35
N GLY A 89 -6.00 11.82 13.60
CA GLY A 89 -7.20 11.33 14.28
C GLY A 89 -7.10 9.96 14.95
N ILE A 90 -5.93 9.30 14.94
CA ILE A 90 -5.74 7.99 15.60
C ILE A 90 -5.08 8.08 16.99
N GLY A 91 -4.54 9.24 17.39
CA GLY A 91 -3.98 9.44 18.74
C GLY A 91 -2.89 8.42 19.12
N ASN A 92 -3.08 7.76 20.27
CA ASN A 92 -2.23 6.68 20.81
C ASN A 92 -2.72 5.29 20.38
N HIS A 93 -3.09 5.15 19.11
CA HIS A 93 -3.61 3.88 18.59
C HIS A 93 -2.63 2.71 18.81
N PRO A 94 -3.10 1.53 19.28
CA PRO A 94 -2.22 0.39 19.56
C PRO A 94 -1.41 -0.08 18.35
N LEU A 95 -1.98 0.04 17.14
CA LEU A 95 -1.31 -0.38 15.90
C LEU A 95 -0.47 0.72 15.25
N LYS A 96 -0.37 1.92 15.84
CA LYS A 96 0.26 3.10 15.22
C LYS A 96 1.68 2.84 14.74
N ALA A 97 2.45 2.07 15.52
CA ALA A 97 3.84 1.73 15.19
C ALA A 97 3.96 0.87 13.92
N TYR A 98 2.93 0.12 13.55
CA TYR A 98 2.91 -0.78 12.39
C TYR A 98 2.35 -0.12 11.12
N ILE A 99 1.70 1.04 11.24
CA ILE A 99 1.09 1.74 10.10
C ILE A 99 2.17 2.49 9.31
N ARG A 100 2.15 2.35 7.99
CA ARG A 100 3.04 3.03 7.06
C ARG A 100 2.23 3.68 5.94
N PRO A 101 2.00 5.00 6.02
CA PRO A 101 1.37 5.77 4.94
C PRO A 101 2.23 5.79 3.68
N ILE A 102 1.61 5.49 2.55
CA ILE A 102 2.18 5.56 1.22
C ILE A 102 1.33 6.52 0.40
N TYR A 103 1.92 7.63 -0.04
CA TYR A 103 1.19 8.66 -0.77
C TYR A 103 1.48 8.62 -2.27
N CYS A 104 0.49 8.99 -3.08
CA CYS A 104 0.67 9.44 -4.46
C CYS A 104 0.21 10.90 -4.51
N ASP A 105 1.12 11.83 -4.82
CA ASP A 105 0.87 13.29 -4.71
C ASP A 105 -0.37 13.73 -5.49
N LYS A 106 -0.54 13.19 -6.71
CA LYS A 106 -1.74 13.35 -7.52
C LYS A 106 -2.55 12.08 -7.52
N ASN A 107 -2.07 11.11 -8.28
CA ASN A 107 -2.68 9.81 -8.41
C ASN A 107 -1.61 8.80 -8.77
N PHE A 108 -1.98 7.53 -8.70
CA PHE A 108 -1.08 6.43 -9.04
C PHE A 108 -0.59 6.47 -10.51
N GLU A 109 -1.42 6.93 -11.46
CA GLU A 109 -1.03 7.09 -12.88
C GLU A 109 0.18 8.03 -13.02
N ASP A 110 0.13 9.18 -12.36
CA ASP A 110 1.18 10.20 -12.42
C ASP A 110 2.49 9.71 -11.81
N VAL A 111 2.41 8.90 -10.74
CA VAL A 111 3.57 8.24 -10.13
C VAL A 111 4.22 7.27 -11.12
N LEU A 112 3.42 6.48 -11.84
CA LEU A 112 3.92 5.54 -12.84
C LEU A 112 4.56 6.24 -14.05
N ARG A 113 3.99 7.38 -14.50
CA ARG A 113 4.59 8.18 -15.58
C ARG A 113 5.95 8.71 -15.20
N GLU A 114 6.11 9.15 -13.95
CA GLU A 114 7.39 9.67 -13.45
C GLU A 114 8.46 8.59 -13.36
N ALA A 115 8.07 7.35 -13.05
CA ALA A 115 8.96 6.20 -13.08
C ALA A 115 9.14 5.60 -14.48
N ASP A 116 8.75 6.33 -15.54
CA ASP A 116 8.93 5.95 -16.95
C ASP A 116 8.33 4.56 -17.28
N PHE A 117 7.11 4.31 -16.78
CA PHE A 117 6.34 3.13 -17.15
C PHE A 117 5.53 3.40 -18.42
N GLU A 118 5.82 2.65 -19.49
CA GLU A 118 5.34 2.90 -20.86
C GLU A 118 3.81 2.81 -21.08
N PHE A 119 3.02 2.40 -20.08
CA PHE A 119 1.60 2.07 -20.26
C PHE A 119 0.63 2.80 -19.34
N VAL A 120 0.90 4.06 -19.01
CA VAL A 120 -0.06 4.84 -18.22
C VAL A 120 -1.24 5.30 -19.08
N ALA A 121 -2.43 4.82 -18.72
CA ALA A 121 -3.69 5.21 -19.35
C ALA A 121 -3.81 6.74 -19.49
N GLN A 122 -4.10 7.22 -20.71
CA GLN A 122 -4.30 8.65 -21.01
C GLN A 122 -5.78 9.06 -21.01
N SER A 123 -6.71 8.12 -20.77
CA SER A 123 -8.15 8.39 -20.74
C SER A 123 -8.90 7.46 -19.78
N ASN A 124 -10.09 7.86 -19.32
CA ASN A 124 -10.97 7.04 -18.47
C ASN A 124 -11.34 5.68 -19.10
N ARG A 125 -11.38 5.59 -20.44
CA ARG A 125 -11.59 4.33 -21.17
C ARG A 125 -10.37 3.40 -21.09
N GLN A 126 -9.16 3.96 -21.02
CA GLN A 126 -7.92 3.21 -20.82
C GLN A 126 -7.65 2.89 -19.34
N LYS A 127 -8.26 3.60 -18.38
CA LYS A 127 -8.17 3.24 -16.95
C LYS A 127 -8.70 1.84 -16.64
N LYS A 128 -9.66 1.32 -17.42
CA LYS A 128 -10.08 -0.10 -17.36
C LYS A 128 -8.96 -1.09 -17.71
N ARG A 129 -7.86 -0.64 -18.31
CA ARG A 129 -6.68 -1.45 -18.69
C ARG A 129 -5.60 -1.45 -17.61
N TYR A 130 -5.84 -0.88 -16.43
CA TYR A 130 -4.90 -0.98 -15.31
C TYR A 130 -4.61 -2.43 -14.91
N ASP A 131 -5.62 -3.29 -14.97
CA ASP A 131 -5.47 -4.72 -14.76
C ASP A 131 -4.61 -5.36 -15.86
N GLU A 132 -4.69 -4.85 -17.10
CA GLU A 132 -3.81 -5.27 -18.21
C GLU A 132 -2.36 -4.81 -18.00
N MET A 133 -2.14 -3.61 -17.45
CA MET A 133 -0.80 -3.06 -17.25
C MET A 133 0.04 -3.98 -16.35
N PHE A 134 -0.54 -4.48 -15.25
CA PHE A 134 0.12 -5.42 -14.33
C PHE A 134 -0.17 -6.89 -14.67
N SER A 135 -0.70 -7.18 -15.87
CA SER A 135 -0.87 -8.55 -16.35
C SER A 135 0.45 -9.11 -16.88
N PRO A 136 0.62 -10.46 -16.87
CA PRO A 136 1.87 -11.11 -17.27
C PRO A 136 2.42 -10.75 -18.66
N GLY A 137 1.59 -10.22 -19.57
CA GLY A 137 1.99 -9.85 -20.94
C GLY A 137 2.43 -8.39 -21.16
N HIS A 138 2.27 -7.49 -20.17
CA HIS A 138 2.64 -6.07 -20.32
C HIS A 138 3.68 -5.65 -19.29
N TRP A 139 3.43 -5.90 -18.01
CA TRP A 139 4.42 -5.75 -16.95
C TRP A 139 4.30 -6.94 -16.00
N PRO A 140 5.12 -7.99 -16.17
CA PRO A 140 5.13 -9.08 -15.22
C PRO A 140 5.74 -8.55 -13.92
N ALA A 141 5.07 -8.76 -12.78
CA ALA A 141 5.59 -8.39 -11.46
C ALA A 141 6.72 -9.34 -11.01
N THR A 142 7.71 -9.59 -11.86
CA THR A 142 8.94 -10.31 -11.50
C THR A 142 9.69 -9.53 -10.44
N GLU A 143 10.57 -10.21 -9.72
CA GLU A 143 11.43 -9.55 -8.73
C GLU A 143 12.26 -8.43 -9.35
N GLU A 144 12.87 -8.67 -10.52
CA GLU A 144 13.67 -7.69 -11.24
C GLU A 144 12.86 -6.43 -11.57
N ASN A 145 11.66 -6.60 -12.13
CA ASN A 145 10.79 -5.48 -12.47
C ASN A 145 10.32 -4.70 -11.24
N VAL A 146 9.97 -5.40 -10.15
CA VAL A 146 9.57 -4.76 -8.88
C VAL A 146 10.74 -4.00 -8.27
N ARG A 147 11.95 -4.55 -8.34
CA ARG A 147 13.19 -3.90 -7.87
C ARG A 147 13.51 -2.66 -8.68
N GLU A 148 13.42 -2.75 -10.00
CA GLU A 148 13.62 -1.61 -10.89
C GLU A 148 12.61 -0.50 -10.59
N MET A 149 11.32 -0.86 -10.43
CA MET A 149 10.28 0.08 -10.03
C MET A 149 10.62 0.79 -8.72
N ALA A 150 11.04 0.04 -7.70
CA ALA A 150 11.42 0.59 -6.41
C ALA A 150 12.58 1.58 -6.55
N THR A 151 13.64 1.22 -7.28
CA THR A 151 14.80 2.11 -7.52
C THR A 151 14.42 3.39 -8.27
N ARG A 152 13.53 3.31 -9.26
CA ARG A 152 13.05 4.50 -9.99
C ARG A 152 12.24 5.43 -9.07
N LEU A 153 11.40 4.85 -8.20
CA LEU A 153 10.52 5.59 -7.30
C LEU A 153 11.21 6.14 -6.04
N GLU A 154 12.32 5.54 -5.59
CA GLU A 154 13.11 6.01 -4.44
C GLU A 154 13.56 7.48 -4.59
N ARG A 155 13.75 7.93 -5.83
CA ARG A 155 14.15 9.32 -6.15
C ARG A 155 12.98 10.27 -6.35
N SER A 156 11.75 9.76 -6.34
CA SER A 156 10.55 10.56 -6.59
C SER A 156 10.23 11.43 -5.38
N LYS A 157 9.80 12.67 -5.64
CA LYS A 157 9.21 13.55 -4.62
C LYS A 157 7.69 13.48 -4.60
N LYS A 158 7.09 12.68 -5.48
CA LYS A 158 5.63 12.54 -5.63
C LYS A 158 5.08 11.29 -4.96
N THR A 159 5.94 10.43 -4.43
CA THR A 159 5.54 9.24 -3.70
C THR A 159 6.66 8.73 -2.81
N ASN A 160 6.30 7.84 -1.89
CA ASN A 160 7.20 6.98 -1.13
C ASN A 160 6.85 5.49 -1.33
N LEU A 161 6.28 5.14 -2.49
CA LEU A 161 5.83 3.78 -2.80
C LEU A 161 6.97 2.76 -2.85
N ASP A 162 8.21 3.19 -3.09
CA ASP A 162 9.42 2.39 -2.98
C ASP A 162 9.52 1.69 -1.61
N VAL A 163 9.08 2.34 -0.52
CA VAL A 163 9.07 1.77 0.83
C VAL A 163 8.24 0.49 0.90
N PHE A 164 7.07 0.49 0.24
CA PHE A 164 6.22 -0.70 0.17
C PHE A 164 6.82 -1.77 -0.74
N LEU A 165 7.36 -1.38 -1.90
CA LEU A 165 7.94 -2.33 -2.86
C LEU A 165 9.18 -3.03 -2.27
N ASN A 166 10.06 -2.28 -1.60
CA ASN A 166 11.23 -2.82 -0.90
C ASN A 166 10.80 -3.78 0.21
N TYR A 167 9.79 -3.42 1.00
CA TYR A 167 9.23 -4.34 2.01
C TYR A 167 8.75 -5.65 1.37
N CYS A 168 8.05 -5.59 0.24
CA CYS A 168 7.62 -6.77 -0.49
C CYS A 168 8.80 -7.62 -1.00
N LEU A 169 9.87 -7.00 -1.50
CA LEU A 169 11.05 -7.71 -1.99
C LEU A 169 11.81 -8.43 -0.86
N ASP A 170 11.88 -7.82 0.31
CA ASP A 170 12.58 -8.37 1.48
C ASP A 170 11.84 -9.57 2.09
N HIS A 171 10.51 -9.60 1.97
CA HIS A 171 9.64 -10.65 2.53
C HIS A 171 9.13 -11.64 1.46
N LYS A 172 9.72 -11.64 0.26
CA LYS A 172 9.40 -12.64 -0.78
C LYS A 172 9.71 -14.04 -0.25
N PHE A 173 8.89 -15.02 -0.63
CA PHE A 173 9.21 -16.41 -0.32
C PHE A 173 10.46 -16.83 -1.10
N LYS A 174 11.55 -17.16 -0.39
CA LYS A 174 12.73 -17.78 -0.99
C LYS A 174 12.58 -19.29 -0.83
N LEU A 175 12.52 -20.01 -1.97
CA LEU A 175 12.84 -21.43 -1.90
C LEU A 175 14.31 -21.52 -1.51
N SER A 176 14.62 -22.21 -0.42
CA SER A 176 16.00 -22.59 -0.13
C SER A 176 16.46 -23.49 -1.28
N ASP A 177 17.52 -23.09 -1.98
CA ASP A 177 18.21 -23.94 -2.96
C ASP A 177 18.84 -25.16 -2.28
#